data_AF-A0A388PXW6-F1
#
_entry.id   AF-A0A388PXW6-F1
#
_cell.length_a   1.000
_cell.length_b   1.000
_cell.length_c   1.000
_cell.angle_alpha   90.00
_cell.angle_beta   90.00
_cell.angle_gamma   90.00
#
_symmetry.space_group_name_H-M   'P 1'
#
loop_
_entity.id
_entity.type
_entity.pdbx_description
1 polymer ?
#
loop_
_entity_poly.entity_id
_entity_poly.type
_entity_poly.pdbx_seq_one_letter_code
_entity_poly.pdbx_strand_id
1 'polypeptide(L)'
;MNFQTLVIILFVVLIGWYLSFSASRLDRLHHKVETSWATLDALLQQRAALAHEIVAESNLDPATAYLISSSAAAARNANIIERSSAESVLSESLKLVQGAAIDHSLELPSDLLVELSDITGKVKIAINIHLEAVNATRNVRSKPLIRLFRLAGKAPAPIRYAFEDDIL
;
A
#
# COMPACT_ATOMS: atom_id res chain seq x y z
N MET A 1 4.25 55.91 -3.97
CA MET A 1 4.21 54.54 -3.43
C MET A 1 5.45 54.36 -2.58
N ASN A 2 5.31 54.24 -1.26
CA ASN A 2 6.48 54.19 -0.37
C ASN A 2 7.27 52.91 -0.62
N PHE A 3 8.60 52.97 -0.56
CA PHE A 3 9.47 51.79 -0.73
C PHE A 3 9.03 50.61 0.15
N GLN A 4 8.55 50.89 1.37
CA GLN A 4 7.95 49.89 2.26
C GLN A 4 6.73 49.18 1.67
N THR A 5 5.81 49.93 1.02
CA THR A 5 4.63 49.31 0.37
C THR A 5 5.03 48.41 -0.79
N LEU A 6 6.06 48.78 -1.56
CA LEU A 6 6.61 47.95 -2.64
C LEU A 6 7.21 46.64 -2.09
N VAL A 7 7.98 46.72 -1.00
CA VAL A 7 8.57 45.54 -0.34
C VAL A 7 7.49 44.61 0.21
N ILE A 8 6.45 45.15 0.83
CA ILE A 8 5.31 44.35 1.34
C ILE A 8 4.59 43.65 0.19
N ILE A 9 4.27 44.38 -0.89
CA ILE A 9 3.60 43.80 -2.06
C ILE A 9 4.45 42.68 -2.67
N LEU A 10 5.76 42.90 -2.84
CA LEU A 10 6.69 41.88 -3.35
C LEU A 10 6.69 40.64 -2.47
N PHE A 11 6.72 40.80 -1.14
CA PHE A 11 6.71 39.69 -0.20
C PHE A 11 5.40 38.89 -0.26
N VAL A 12 4.25 39.57 -0.36
CA VAL A 12 2.93 38.92 -0.52
C VAL A 12 2.84 38.15 -1.84
N VAL A 13 3.33 38.72 -2.94
CA VAL A 13 3.37 38.05 -4.26
C VAL A 13 4.27 36.81 -4.21
N LEU A 14 5.45 36.90 -3.58
CA LEU A 14 6.36 35.76 -3.42
C LEU A 14 5.73 34.63 -2.58
N ILE A 15 5.04 34.97 -1.48
CA ILE A 15 4.31 34.00 -0.66
C ILE A 15 3.20 33.34 -1.48
N GLY A 16 2.38 34.14 -2.17
CA GLY A 16 1.28 33.62 -3.00
C GLY A 16 1.78 32.66 -4.08
N TRP A 17 2.88 33.02 -4.76
CA TRP A 17 3.51 32.16 -5.77
C TRP A 17 4.05 30.86 -5.17
N TYR A 18 4.78 30.95 -4.04
CA TYR A 18 5.30 29.79 -3.33
C TYR A 18 4.18 28.83 -2.88
N LEU A 19 3.07 29.38 -2.37
CA LEU A 19 1.89 28.61 -1.99
C LEU A 19 1.26 27.89 -3.17
N SER A 20 1.09 28.59 -4.30
CA SER A 20 0.51 28.01 -5.51
C SER A 20 1.36 26.84 -6.03
N PHE A 21 2.68 26.99 -6.03
CA PHE A 21 3.59 25.92 -6.41
C PHE A 21 3.54 24.73 -5.44
N SER A 22 3.48 25.00 -4.14
CA SER A 22 3.39 23.98 -3.09
C SER A 22 2.08 23.19 -3.14
N ALA A 23 0.96 23.85 -3.45
CA ALA A 23 -0.34 23.22 -3.64
C ALA A 23 -0.31 22.20 -4.80
N SER A 24 0.19 22.61 -5.96
CA SER A 24 0.31 21.72 -7.13
C SER A 24 1.26 20.53 -6.87
N ARG A 25 2.30 20.72 -6.05
CA ARG A 25 3.20 19.64 -5.65
C ARG A 25 2.50 18.64 -4.72
N LEU A 26 1.66 19.12 -3.81
CA LEU A 26 0.90 18.27 -2.90
C LEU A 26 -0.16 17.44 -3.63
N ASP A 27 -0.83 18.03 -4.61
CA ASP A 27 -1.82 17.35 -5.45
C ASP A 27 -1.21 16.16 -6.21
N ARG A 28 -0.05 16.38 -6.84
CA ARG A 28 0.72 15.30 -7.49
C ARG A 28 1.10 14.17 -6.55
N LEU A 29 1.44 14.50 -5.29
CA LEU A 29 1.78 13.50 -4.29
C LEU A 29 0.56 12.70 -3.84
N HIS A 30 -0.60 13.33 -3.68
CA HIS A 30 -1.85 12.62 -3.39
C HIS A 30 -2.21 11.65 -4.52
N HIS A 31 -2.14 12.09 -5.78
CA HIS A 31 -2.36 11.20 -6.92
C HIS A 31 -1.35 10.05 -6.99
N LYS A 32 -0.09 10.28 -6.59
CA LYS A 32 0.91 9.20 -6.49
C LYS A 32 0.54 8.19 -5.40
N VAL A 33 0.05 8.64 -4.25
CA VAL A 33 -0.43 7.76 -3.17
C VAL A 33 -1.61 6.93 -3.64
N GLU A 34 -2.60 7.55 -4.29
CA GLU A 34 -3.79 6.87 -4.82
C GLU A 34 -3.43 5.82 -5.88
N THR A 35 -2.60 6.19 -6.85
CA THR A 35 -2.17 5.25 -7.91
C THR A 35 -1.34 4.10 -7.37
N SER A 36 -0.40 4.36 -6.45
CA SER A 36 0.37 3.29 -5.78
C SER A 36 -0.53 2.35 -4.98
N TRP A 37 -1.56 2.87 -4.31
CA TRP A 37 -2.52 2.05 -3.58
C TRP A 37 -3.33 1.17 -4.54
N ALA A 38 -3.82 1.71 -5.66
CA ALA A 38 -4.54 0.93 -6.67
C ALA A 38 -3.69 -0.19 -7.26
N THR A 39 -2.40 0.06 -7.51
CA THR A 39 -1.48 -1.00 -7.98
C THR A 39 -1.23 -2.07 -6.92
N LEU A 40 -1.13 -1.68 -5.66
CA LEU A 40 -0.97 -2.62 -4.55
C LEU A 40 -2.23 -3.48 -4.38
N ASP A 41 -3.41 -2.87 -4.38
CA ASP A 41 -4.69 -3.59 -4.24
C ASP A 41 -4.88 -4.64 -5.36
N ALA A 42 -4.56 -4.28 -6.61
CA ALA A 42 -4.61 -5.23 -7.73
C ALA A 42 -3.71 -6.47 -7.50
N LEU A 43 -2.49 -6.26 -6.97
CA LEU A 43 -1.57 -7.37 -6.67
C LEU A 43 -2.06 -8.23 -5.50
N LEU A 44 -2.64 -7.62 -4.47
CA LEU A 44 -3.22 -8.34 -3.33
C LEU A 44 -4.42 -9.19 -3.78
N GLN A 45 -5.28 -8.66 -4.65
CA GLN A 45 -6.39 -9.41 -5.24
C GLN A 45 -5.93 -10.58 -6.10
N GLN A 46 -4.85 -10.38 -6.88
CA GLN A 46 -4.24 -11.45 -7.67
C GLN A 46 -3.67 -12.55 -6.76
N ARG A 47 -3.00 -12.18 -5.66
CA ARG A 47 -2.49 -13.14 -4.66
C ARG A 47 -3.61 -13.95 -4.02
N ALA A 48 -4.72 -13.31 -3.65
CA ALA A 48 -5.88 -14.01 -3.10
C ALA A 48 -6.54 -14.94 -4.11
N ALA A 49 -6.52 -14.60 -5.41
CA ALA A 49 -6.98 -15.51 -6.46
C ALA A 49 -6.08 -16.74 -6.60
N LEU A 50 -4.77 -16.53 -6.65
CA LEU A 50 -3.78 -17.61 -6.70
C LEU A 50 -3.88 -18.53 -5.47
N ALA A 51 -4.18 -17.99 -4.28
CA ALA A 51 -4.40 -18.81 -3.09
C ALA A 51 -5.56 -19.81 -3.25
N HIS A 52 -6.63 -19.44 -3.95
CA HIS A 52 -7.73 -20.37 -4.23
C HIS A 52 -7.35 -21.44 -5.27
N GLU A 53 -6.56 -21.07 -6.27
CA GLU A 53 -6.03 -22.00 -7.28
C GLU A 53 -5.08 -23.01 -6.65
N ILE A 54 -4.19 -22.56 -5.76
CA ILE A 54 -3.36 -23.42 -4.93
C ILE A 54 -4.21 -24.42 -4.16
N VAL A 55 -5.28 -23.99 -3.49
CA VAL A 55 -6.16 -24.92 -2.74
C VAL A 55 -6.86 -25.92 -3.66
N ALA A 56 -7.16 -25.56 -4.91
CA ALA A 56 -7.82 -26.44 -5.87
C ALA A 56 -6.89 -27.50 -6.46
N GLU A 57 -5.61 -27.17 -6.66
CA GLU A 57 -4.63 -28.06 -7.31
C GLU A 57 -3.75 -28.83 -6.32
N SER A 58 -3.64 -28.37 -5.07
CA SER A 58 -2.82 -29.03 -4.05
C SER A 58 -3.57 -30.10 -3.26
N ASN A 59 -2.85 -31.14 -2.86
CA ASN A 59 -3.40 -32.20 -2.01
C ASN A 59 -3.31 -31.83 -0.51
N LEU A 60 -3.83 -30.66 -0.15
CA LEU A 60 -3.87 -30.16 1.23
C LEU A 60 -4.86 -30.96 2.08
N ASP A 61 -4.59 -31.04 3.39
CA ASP A 61 -5.61 -31.53 4.31
C ASP A 61 -6.82 -30.57 4.34
N PRO A 62 -8.04 -31.08 4.59
CA PRO A 62 -9.25 -30.27 4.54
C PRO A 62 -9.26 -29.07 5.49
N ALA A 63 -8.53 -29.15 6.62
CA ALA A 63 -8.47 -28.06 7.58
C ALA A 63 -7.59 -26.93 7.05
N THR A 64 -6.39 -27.23 6.53
CA THR A 64 -5.50 -26.24 5.93
C THR A 64 -6.10 -25.61 4.67
N ALA A 65 -6.73 -26.41 3.81
CA ALA A 65 -7.46 -25.91 2.64
C ALA A 65 -8.56 -24.91 3.03
N TYR A 66 -9.32 -25.20 4.09
CA TYR A 66 -10.33 -24.30 4.62
C TYR A 66 -9.72 -23.01 5.20
N LEU A 67 -8.62 -23.11 5.96
CA LEU A 67 -7.92 -21.95 6.53
C LEU A 67 -7.40 -20.99 5.44
N ILE A 68 -6.81 -21.52 4.38
CA ILE A 68 -6.32 -20.69 3.26
C ILE A 68 -7.49 -20.07 2.50
N SER A 69 -8.51 -20.86 2.17
CA SER A 69 -9.67 -20.36 1.42
C SER A 69 -10.42 -19.27 2.20
N SER A 70 -10.60 -19.46 3.51
CA SER A 70 -11.27 -18.47 4.37
C SER A 70 -10.42 -17.21 4.56
N SER A 71 -9.11 -17.32 4.75
CA SER A 71 -8.22 -16.16 4.85
C SER A 71 -8.10 -15.41 3.52
N ALA A 72 -8.07 -16.10 2.38
CA ALA A 72 -8.10 -15.49 1.05
C ALA A 72 -9.40 -14.74 0.78
N ALA A 73 -10.54 -15.33 1.15
CA ALA A 73 -11.84 -14.69 1.06
C ALA A 73 -11.95 -13.48 2.00
N ALA A 74 -11.44 -13.58 3.22
CA ALA A 74 -11.38 -12.48 4.17
C ALA A 74 -10.51 -11.33 3.63
N ALA A 75 -9.32 -11.64 3.12
CA ALA A 75 -8.43 -10.66 2.51
C ALA A 75 -9.11 -9.92 1.35
N ARG A 76 -9.73 -10.64 0.40
CA ARG A 76 -10.45 -10.08 -0.75
C ARG A 76 -11.57 -9.13 -0.35
N ASN A 77 -12.35 -9.49 0.66
CA ASN A 77 -13.56 -8.77 1.08
C ASN A 77 -13.33 -7.73 2.18
N ALA A 78 -12.15 -7.69 2.79
CA ALA A 78 -11.89 -6.82 3.92
C ALA A 78 -12.00 -5.34 3.54
N ASN A 79 -12.65 -4.53 4.39
CA ASN A 79 -12.64 -3.09 4.22
C ASN A 79 -11.23 -2.53 4.50
N ILE A 80 -10.97 -1.26 4.12
CA ILE A 80 -9.68 -0.58 4.25
C ILE A 80 -9.06 -0.69 5.66
N ILE A 81 -9.90 -0.73 6.71
CA ILE A 81 -9.47 -0.82 8.11
C ILE A 81 -9.00 -2.24 8.46
N GLU A 82 -9.75 -3.26 8.02
CA GLU A 82 -9.52 -4.68 8.35
C GLU A 82 -8.56 -5.36 7.37
N ARG A 83 -8.29 -4.71 6.23
CA ARG A 83 -7.44 -5.24 5.15
C ARG A 83 -6.08 -5.64 5.68
N SER A 84 -5.50 -4.83 6.56
CA SER A 84 -4.18 -5.12 7.13
C SER A 84 -4.14 -6.44 7.90
N SER A 85 -5.09 -6.67 8.80
CA SER A 85 -5.14 -7.92 9.56
C SER A 85 -5.42 -9.11 8.66
N ALA A 86 -6.31 -8.96 7.68
CA ALA A 86 -6.68 -10.05 6.78
C ALA A 86 -5.50 -10.45 5.86
N GLU A 87 -4.74 -9.48 5.34
CA GLU A 87 -3.57 -9.73 4.50
C GLU A 87 -2.40 -10.34 5.28
N SER A 88 -2.21 -9.98 6.56
CA SER A 88 -1.22 -10.63 7.44
C SER A 88 -1.57 -12.11 7.66
N VAL A 89 -2.83 -12.42 7.98
CA VAL A 89 -3.30 -13.81 8.17
C VAL A 89 -3.13 -14.64 6.88
N LEU A 90 -3.49 -14.08 5.72
CA LEU A 90 -3.28 -14.76 4.44
C LEU A 90 -1.79 -14.97 4.15
N SER A 91 -0.94 -13.98 4.42
CA SER A 91 0.50 -14.09 4.22
C SER A 91 1.13 -15.16 5.10
N GLU A 92 0.70 -15.28 6.36
CA GLU A 92 1.13 -16.34 7.27
C GLU A 92 0.67 -17.72 6.78
N SER A 93 -0.58 -17.84 6.37
CA SER A 93 -1.14 -19.08 5.83
C SER A 93 -0.37 -19.55 4.57
N LEU A 94 -0.06 -18.64 3.65
CA LEU A 94 0.71 -18.95 2.44
C LEU A 94 2.18 -19.30 2.73
N LYS A 95 2.78 -18.70 3.77
CA LYS A 95 4.13 -19.09 4.22
C LYS A 95 4.17 -20.53 4.73
N LEU A 96 3.14 -20.98 5.44
CA LEU A 96 3.03 -22.38 5.89
C LEU A 96 2.95 -23.34 4.70
N VAL A 97 2.14 -23.02 3.68
CA VAL A 97 2.04 -23.82 2.44
C VAL A 97 3.38 -23.88 1.70
N GLN A 98 4.04 -22.74 1.55
CA GLN A 98 5.34 -22.67 0.89
C GLN A 98 6.39 -23.51 1.65
N GLY A 99 6.38 -23.46 2.98
CA GLY A 99 7.24 -24.29 3.82
C GLY A 99 6.97 -25.79 3.64
N ALA A 100 5.69 -26.20 3.66
CA ALA A 100 5.28 -27.59 3.45
C ALA A 100 5.64 -28.12 2.06
N ALA A 101 5.53 -27.27 1.03
CA ALA A 101 5.92 -27.60 -0.34
C ALA A 101 7.43 -27.79 -0.49
N ILE A 102 8.24 -26.95 0.18
CA ILE A 102 9.71 -27.08 0.20
C ILE A 102 10.13 -28.38 0.90
N ASP A 103 9.43 -28.79 1.96
CA ASP A 103 9.71 -30.04 2.69
C ASP A 103 9.21 -31.31 1.96
N HIS A 104 8.77 -31.18 0.70
CA HIS A 104 8.16 -32.25 -0.11
C HIS A 104 6.97 -32.97 0.55
N SER A 105 6.40 -32.39 1.61
CA SER A 105 5.24 -32.91 2.32
C SER A 105 3.92 -32.65 1.59
N LEU A 106 3.96 -31.77 0.59
CA LEU A 106 2.80 -31.30 -0.15
C LEU A 106 3.05 -31.38 -1.67
N GLU A 107 2.15 -32.06 -2.38
CA GLU A 107 2.15 -32.10 -3.83
C GLU A 107 1.54 -30.80 -4.35
N LEU A 108 2.41 -29.91 -4.85
CA LEU A 108 2.04 -28.69 -5.56
C LEU A 108 2.74 -28.64 -6.91
N PRO A 109 2.04 -28.16 -7.96
CA PRO A 109 2.69 -27.79 -9.22
C PRO A 109 3.79 -26.75 -8.97
N SER A 110 4.97 -26.99 -9.52
CA SER A 110 6.12 -26.08 -9.40
C SER A 110 5.79 -24.67 -9.93
N ASP A 111 4.95 -24.60 -10.95
CA ASP A 111 4.58 -23.35 -11.62
C ASP A 111 3.80 -22.43 -10.69
N LEU A 112 2.86 -22.97 -9.90
CA LEU A 112 2.09 -22.21 -8.91
C LEU A 112 2.98 -21.69 -7.76
N LEU A 113 3.98 -22.46 -7.35
CA LEU A 113 4.94 -22.03 -6.32
C LEU A 113 5.81 -20.86 -6.80
N VAL A 114 6.26 -20.94 -8.05
CA VAL A 114 7.02 -19.85 -8.69
C VAL A 114 6.13 -18.61 -8.82
N GLU A 115 4.90 -18.75 -9.32
CA GLU A 115 3.98 -17.63 -9.46
C GLU A 115 3.65 -16.99 -8.10
N LEU A 116 3.46 -17.80 -7.05
CA LEU A 116 3.24 -17.32 -5.69
C LEU A 116 4.44 -16.50 -5.18
N SER A 117 5.65 -16.99 -5.43
CA SER A 117 6.88 -16.29 -5.04
C SER A 117 7.03 -14.95 -5.78
N ASP A 118 6.70 -14.93 -7.08
CA ASP A 118 6.77 -13.76 -7.94
C ASP A 118 5.75 -12.69 -7.52
N ILE A 119 4.50 -13.08 -7.29
CA ILE A 119 3.45 -12.17 -6.81
C ILE A 119 3.83 -11.63 -5.44
N THR A 120 4.31 -12.48 -4.53
CA THR A 120 4.77 -12.04 -3.20
C THR A 120 5.91 -11.03 -3.30
N GLY A 121 6.86 -11.24 -4.21
CA GLY A 121 7.92 -10.26 -4.51
C GLY A 121 7.38 -8.94 -5.02
N LYS A 122 6.45 -8.97 -5.99
CA LYS A 122 5.78 -7.77 -6.52
C LYS A 122 5.01 -7.00 -5.45
N VAL A 123 4.29 -7.70 -4.57
CA VAL A 123 3.56 -7.10 -3.44
C VAL A 123 4.53 -6.36 -2.51
N LYS A 124 5.67 -6.99 -2.13
CA LYS A 124 6.69 -6.34 -1.29
C LYS A 124 7.23 -5.05 -1.91
N ILE A 125 7.48 -5.05 -3.21
CA ILE A 125 7.95 -3.87 -3.93
C ILE A 125 6.86 -2.78 -3.96
N ALA A 126 5.61 -3.16 -4.26
CA ALA A 126 4.49 -2.23 -4.32
C ALA A 126 4.23 -1.55 -2.97
N ILE A 127 4.35 -2.29 -1.87
CA ILE A 127 4.24 -1.75 -0.50
C ILE A 127 5.31 -0.70 -0.24
N ASN A 128 6.58 -0.97 -0.61
CA ASN A 128 7.65 0.01 -0.44
C ASN A 128 7.39 1.29 -1.25
N ILE A 129 6.90 1.16 -2.49
CA ILE A 129 6.53 2.31 -3.33
C ILE A 129 5.39 3.12 -2.69
N HIS A 130 4.38 2.43 -2.13
CA HIS A 130 3.28 3.08 -1.43
C HIS A 130 3.76 3.82 -0.19
N LEU A 131 4.57 3.18 0.66
CA LEU A 131 5.18 3.77 1.86
C LEU A 131 6.01 5.01 1.51
N GLU A 132 6.79 4.97 0.44
CA GLU A 132 7.55 6.14 -0.03
C GLU A 132 6.62 7.30 -0.44
N ALA A 133 5.55 7.01 -1.18
CA ALA A 133 4.55 8.01 -1.56
C ALA A 133 3.83 8.61 -0.34
N VAL A 134 3.45 7.78 0.63
CA VAL A 134 2.85 8.18 1.91
C VAL A 134 3.79 9.07 2.70
N ASN A 135 5.05 8.68 2.83
CA ASN A 135 6.09 9.43 3.55
C ASN A 135 6.40 10.77 2.89
N ALA A 136 6.53 10.79 1.56
CA ALA A 136 6.73 12.01 0.80
C ALA A 136 5.58 13.00 1.01
N THR A 137 4.34 12.51 0.97
CA THR A 137 3.13 13.30 1.24
C THR A 137 3.11 13.83 2.67
N ARG A 138 3.40 12.98 3.66
CA ARG A 138 3.42 13.35 5.08
C ARG A 138 4.50 14.40 5.38
N ASN A 139 5.69 14.27 4.80
CA ASN A 139 6.80 15.22 4.97
C ASN A 139 6.51 16.58 4.32
N VAL A 140 5.76 16.61 3.22
CA VAL A 140 5.29 17.88 2.65
C VAL A 140 4.21 18.49 3.52
N ARG A 141 3.21 17.70 3.95
CA ARG A 141 2.09 18.15 4.79
C ARG A 141 2.50 18.64 6.17
N SER A 142 3.61 18.16 6.73
CA SER A 142 4.13 18.59 8.03
C SER A 142 4.77 19.99 8.02
N LYS A 143 5.05 20.57 6.85
CA LYS A 143 5.68 21.89 6.75
C LYS A 143 4.78 22.99 7.36
N PRO A 144 5.34 23.90 8.16
CA PRO A 144 4.56 24.90 8.91
C PRO A 144 3.76 25.83 7.99
N LEU A 145 4.31 26.21 6.83
CA LEU A 145 3.57 27.01 5.84
C LEU A 145 2.33 26.26 5.31
N ILE A 146 2.44 24.96 5.01
CA ILE A 146 1.30 24.19 4.49
C ILE A 146 0.20 24.03 5.55
N ARG A 147 0.61 23.86 6.81
CA ARG A 147 -0.31 23.76 7.95
C ARG A 147 -0.99 25.09 8.27
N LEU A 148 -0.24 26.19 8.27
CA LEU A 148 -0.74 27.54 8.58
C LEU A 148 -1.76 28.00 7.54
N PHE A 149 -1.50 27.73 6.26
CA PHE A 149 -2.38 28.10 5.15
C PHE A 149 -3.39 27.00 4.77
N ARG A 150 -3.46 25.88 5.54
CA ARG A 150 -4.39 24.75 5.33
C ARG A 150 -4.46 24.24 3.88
N LEU A 151 -3.34 24.28 3.14
CA LEU A 151 -3.30 23.90 1.71
C LEU A 151 -3.53 22.39 1.49
N ALA A 152 -3.43 21.57 2.53
CA ALA A 152 -3.75 20.15 2.46
C ALA A 152 -5.26 19.85 2.37
N GLY A 153 -6.12 20.86 2.55
CA GLY A 153 -7.57 20.70 2.44
C GLY A 153 -8.14 19.64 3.39
N LYS A 154 -9.12 18.86 2.88
CA LYS A 154 -9.80 17.75 3.58
C LYS A 154 -9.21 16.37 3.26
N ALA A 155 -8.10 16.29 2.54
CA ALA A 155 -7.54 15.00 2.14
C ALA A 155 -7.21 14.15 3.38
N PRO A 156 -7.67 12.88 3.45
CA PRO A 156 -7.34 11.99 4.56
C PRO A 156 -5.83 11.85 4.70
N ALA A 157 -5.34 11.66 5.92
CA ALA A 157 -3.91 11.45 6.12
C ALA A 157 -3.52 10.13 5.45
N PRO A 158 -2.39 10.06 4.72
CA PRO A 158 -1.92 8.81 4.18
C PRO A 158 -1.54 7.88 5.36
N ILE A 159 -2.16 6.70 5.40
CA ILE A 159 -2.08 5.72 6.50
C ILE A 159 -1.06 4.65 6.10
N ARG A 160 -0.21 4.24 7.05
CA ARG A 160 0.59 3.02 6.92
C ARG A 160 -0.18 1.86 7.50
N TYR A 161 -0.18 0.71 6.85
CA TYR A 161 -0.87 -0.47 7.34
C TYR A 161 0.11 -1.45 7.99
N ALA A 162 -0.31 -2.13 9.06
CA ALA A 162 0.57 -3.00 9.84
C ALA A 162 1.16 -4.17 9.02
N PHE A 163 0.48 -4.64 7.97
CA PHE A 163 1.01 -5.68 7.08
C PHE A 163 2.24 -5.22 6.28
N GLU A 164 2.46 -3.91 6.17
CA GLU A 164 3.62 -3.33 5.50
C GLU A 164 4.88 -3.41 6.38
N ASP A 165 4.72 -3.57 7.69
CA ASP A 165 5.82 -3.66 8.66
C ASP A 165 6.45 -5.06 8.71
N ASP A 166 5.71 -6.13 8.35
CA ASP A 166 6.17 -7.53 8.28
C ASP A 166 7.19 -7.80 7.15
N ILE A 167 7.58 -6.76 6.42
CA ILE A 167 8.48 -6.83 5.25
C ILE A 167 9.90 -6.38 5.61
N LEU A 168 10.09 -5.76 6.78
CA LEU A 168 11.38 -5.33 7.31
C LEU A 168 12.11 -6.43 8.09
#